data_AF-A0A1M7UF05-F1
#
_entry.id   AF-A0A1M7UF05-F1
#
_cell.length_a   1.000
_cell.length_b   1.000
_cell.length_c   1.000
_cell.angle_alpha   90.00
_cell.angle_beta   90.00
_cell.angle_gamma   90.00
#
_symmetry.space_group_name_H-M   'P 1'
#
loop_
_entity.id
_entity.type
_entity.pdbx_description
1 polymer ?
#
loop_
_entity_poly.entity_id
_entity_poly.type
_entity_poly.pdbx_seq_one_letter_code
_entity_poly.pdbx_strand_id
1 'polypeptide(L)' 'MLLAAKEIGAQSVAYSPEEIEIMSAALAVCIESLPEPVSATMVHQLALSILANAGRGEHDVASLVRMALVELRITPHH' A
#
# COMPACT_ATOMS: atom_id res chain seq x y z
N MET A 1 -31.34 12.96 -11.35
CA MET A 1 -30.10 13.74 -11.20
C MET A 1 -28.99 12.74 -10.91
N LEU A 2 -28.23 12.34 -11.92
CA LEU A 2 -27.14 11.36 -11.80
C LEU A 2 -26.02 12.00 -10.97
N LEU A 3 -25.78 11.51 -9.75
CA LEU A 3 -24.49 11.75 -9.10
C LEU A 3 -23.56 10.65 -9.61
N ALA A 4 -22.58 11.06 -10.41
CA ALA A 4 -21.58 10.20 -11.03
C ALA A 4 -21.05 9.19 -10.01
N ALA A 5 -21.33 7.91 -10.23
CA ALA A 5 -20.57 6.85 -9.61
C ALA A 5 -19.13 7.05 -10.08
N LYS A 6 -18.31 7.59 -9.17
CA LYS A 6 -16.87 7.75 -9.30
C LYS A 6 -16.35 6.55 -10.08
N GLU A 7 -15.82 6.78 -11.28
CA GLU A 7 -14.97 5.78 -11.92
C GLU A 7 -13.88 5.48 -10.90
N ILE A 8 -14.01 4.32 -10.25
CA ILE A 8 -12.88 3.71 -9.57
C ILE A 8 -12.06 3.21 -10.75
N GLY A 9 -11.27 4.12 -11.33
CA GLY A 9 -10.25 3.78 -12.30
C GLY A 9 -9.24 2.91 -11.56
N ALA A 10 -9.57 1.63 -11.36
CA ALA A 10 -8.58 0.61 -11.15
C ALA A 10 -7.83 0.55 -12.47
N GLN A 11 -6.80 1.38 -12.57
CA GLN A 11 -5.79 1.25 -13.60
C GLN A 11 -5.35 -0.22 -13.52
N SER A 12 -5.61 -0.99 -14.57
CA SER A 12 -5.23 -2.40 -14.62
C SER A 12 -3.72 -2.46 -14.72
N VAL A 13 -3.04 -2.41 -13.57
CA VAL A 13 -1.60 -2.57 -13.48
C VAL A 13 -1.32 -4.06 -13.41
N ALA A 14 -0.60 -4.58 -14.40
CA ALA A 14 -0.10 -5.94 -14.37
C ALA A 14 1.23 -5.93 -13.62
N TYR A 15 1.34 -6.76 -12.58
CA TYR A 15 2.58 -6.99 -11.86
C TYR A 15 3.12 -8.36 -12.24
N SER A 16 4.42 -8.43 -12.49
CA SER A 16 5.16 -9.68 -12.60
C SER A 16 5.17 -10.43 -11.25
N PRO A 17 5.43 -11.75 -11.26
CA PRO A 17 5.59 -12.50 -10.01
C PRO A 17 6.68 -11.92 -9.09
N GLU A 18 7.78 -11.43 -9.65
CA GLU A 18 8.86 -10.80 -8.89
C GLU A 18 8.40 -9.53 -8.17
N GLU A 19 7.62 -8.68 -8.83
CA GLU A 19 7.03 -7.49 -8.20
C GLU A 19 6.06 -7.86 -7.07
N ILE A 20 5.29 -8.94 -7.24
CA ILE A 20 4.40 -9.44 -6.19
C ILE A 20 5.19 -9.90 -4.96
N GLU A 21 6.31 -10.60 -5.16
CA GLU A 21 7.19 -11.02 -4.06
C GLU A 21 7.80 -9.81 -3.33
N ILE A 22 8.28 -8.81 -4.07
CA ILE A 22 8.80 -7.55 -3.51
C ILE A 22 7.74 -6.84 -2.66
N MET A 23 6.52 -6.68 -3.19
CA MET A 23 5.41 -6.05 -2.47
C MET A 23 5.00 -6.85 -1.23
N SER A 24 4.98 -8.18 -1.33
CA SER A 24 4.64 -9.08 -0.21
C SER A 24 5.68 -9.01 0.90
N ALA A 25 6.97 -8.99 0.55
CA ALA A 25 8.06 -8.81 1.49
C ALA A 25 7.99 -7.44 2.19
N ALA A 26 7.75 -6.37 1.43
CA ALA A 26 7.58 -5.03 2.00
C ALA A 26 6.40 -4.96 2.97
N LEU A 27 5.27 -5.58 2.64
CA LEU A 27 4.09 -5.60 3.50
C LEU A 27 4.36 -6.36 4.80
N ALA A 28 5.03 -7.51 4.74
CA ALA A 28 5.39 -8.28 5.92
C ALA A 28 6.25 -7.46 6.91
N VAL A 29 7.29 -6.78 6.41
CA VAL A 29 8.15 -5.91 7.22
C VAL A 29 7.36 -4.75 7.85
N CYS A 30 6.43 -4.15 7.10
CA CYS A 30 5.59 -3.10 7.65
C CYS A 30 4.71 -3.61 8.81
N ILE A 31 4.05 -4.76 8.64
CA ILE A 31 3.18 -5.36 9.65
C ILE A 31 3.97 -5.68 10.92
N GLU A 32 5.17 -6.25 10.80
CA GLU A 32 6.06 -6.55 11.93
C GLU A 32 6.48 -5.29 12.71
N SER A 33 6.47 -4.12 12.06
CA SER A 33 6.85 -2.84 12.67
C SER A 33 5.68 -2.08 13.32
N LEU A 34 4.44 -2.57 13.21
CA LEU A 34 3.27 -1.86 13.70
C LEU A 34 3.18 -1.88 15.24
N PRO A 35 2.77 -0.78 15.87
CA PRO A 35 2.46 -0.77 17.29
C PRO A 35 1.13 -1.49 17.57
N GLU A 36 1.04 -2.16 18.71
CA GLU A 36 -0.21 -2.75 19.17
C GLU A 36 -1.20 -1.69 19.70
N PRO A 37 -2.52 -1.83 19.44
CA PRO A 37 -3.15 -2.93 18.72
C PRO A 37 -3.03 -2.79 17.19
N VAL A 38 -2.67 -3.88 16.50
CA VAL A 38 -2.70 -3.92 15.03
C VAL A 38 -4.13 -4.04 14.50
N SER A 39 -4.54 -3.12 13.61
CA SER A 39 -5.88 -3.14 13.00
C SER A 39 -5.85 -3.52 11.51
N ALA A 40 -6.91 -4.17 11.04
CA ALA A 40 -7.06 -4.50 9.62
C ALA A 40 -7.03 -3.26 8.71
N THR A 41 -7.52 -2.11 9.20
CA THR A 41 -7.46 -0.82 8.49
C THR A 41 -6.02 -0.38 8.26
N MET A 42 -5.14 -0.50 9.26
CA MET A 42 -3.72 -0.14 9.11
C MET A 42 -3.02 -1.03 8.08
N VAL A 43 -3.26 -2.34 8.15
CA VAL A 43 -2.70 -3.30 7.19
C VAL A 43 -3.19 -3.01 5.77
N HIS A 44 -4.47 -2.69 5.61
CA HIS A 44 -5.04 -2.33 4.31
C HIS A 44 -4.43 -1.04 3.74
N GLN A 45 -4.25 -0.01 4.57
CA GLN A 45 -3.61 1.24 4.15
C GLN A 45 -2.15 1.03 3.71
N LEU A 46 -1.39 0.21 4.42
CA LEU A 46 -0.04 -0.17 4.01
C LEU A 46 -0.03 -0.87 2.66
N ALA A 47 -0.93 -1.84 2.44
CA ALA A 47 -1.01 -2.56 1.17
C ALA A 47 -1.35 -1.63 0.00
N LEU A 48 -2.28 -0.69 0.18
CA LEU A 48 -2.63 0.30 -0.84
C LEU A 48 -1.47 1.24 -1.16
N SER A 49 -0.73 1.70 -0.14
CA SER A 49 0.47 2.50 -0.35
C SER A 49 1.52 1.73 -1.15
N ILE A 50 1.80 0.48 -0.77
CA ILE A 50 2.79 -0.37 -1.45
C ILE A 50 2.40 -0.58 -2.91
N LEU A 51 1.14 -0.95 -3.18
CA LEU A 51 0.62 -1.10 -4.55
C LEU A 51 0.74 0.19 -5.36
N ALA A 52 0.39 1.33 -4.76
CA ALA A 52 0.45 2.62 -5.44
C ALA A 52 1.90 3.04 -5.76
N ASN A 53 2.84 2.75 -4.87
CA ASN A 53 4.26 3.06 -5.06
C ASN A 53 4.92 2.09 -6.06
N ALA A 54 4.62 0.79 -5.99
CA ALA A 54 5.08 -0.20 -6.96
C ALA A 54 4.54 0.09 -8.37
N GLY A 55 3.26 0.45 -8.49
CA GLY A 55 2.67 0.87 -9.78
C GLY A 55 3.28 2.15 -10.37
N ARG A 56 4.07 2.90 -9.59
CA ARG A 56 4.87 4.05 -10.06
C ARG A 56 6.32 3.70 -10.40
N GLY A 57 6.71 2.43 -10.28
CA GLY A 57 8.04 1.91 -10.61
C GLY A 57 9.01 1.80 -9.44
N GLU A 58 8.54 1.91 -8.20
CA GLU A 58 9.38 1.61 -7.02
C GLU A 58 9.40 0.10 -6.75
N HIS A 59 10.60 -0.49 -6.70
CA HIS A 59 10.79 -1.93 -6.54
C HIS A 59 11.84 -2.27 -5.46
N ASP A 60 12.45 -1.27 -4.80
CA ASP A 60 13.26 -1.51 -3.62
C ASP A 60 12.36 -1.74 -2.40
N VAL A 61 12.51 -2.91 -1.77
CA VAL A 61 11.71 -3.31 -0.60
C VAL A 61 11.85 -2.27 0.52
N ALA A 62 13.06 -1.78 0.79
CA ALA A 62 13.29 -0.85 1.89
C ALA A 62 12.67 0.53 1.61
N SER A 63 12.68 0.99 0.36
CA SER A 63 11.95 2.19 -0.08
C SER A 63 10.45 2.04 0.10
N LEU A 64 9.86 0.94 -0.39
CA LEU A 64 8.43 0.68 -0.25
C LEU A 64 7.98 0.68 1.23
N VAL A 65 8.76 0.05 2.11
CA VAL A 65 8.51 0.02 3.56
C VAL A 65 8.53 1.44 4.15
N ARG A 66 9.59 2.22 3.87
CA ARG A 66 9.71 3.58 4.39
C ARG A 66 8.55 4.46 3.95
N MET A 67 8.20 4.40 2.66
CA MET A 67 7.11 5.20 2.10
C MET A 67 5.77 4.83 2.74
N ALA A 68 5.47 3.52 2.84
CA ALA A 68 4.21 3.06 3.42
C ALA A 68 4.04 3.43 4.90
N LEU A 69 5.11 3.32 5.71
CA LEU A 69 5.04 3.70 7.12
C LEU A 69 4.90 5.21 7.32
N VAL A 70 5.55 6.02 6.47
CA VAL A 70 5.39 7.49 6.47
C VAL A 70 3.96 7.86 6.08
N GLU A 71 3.45 7.29 4.98
CA GLU A 71 2.09 7.52 4.50
C GLU A 71 1.04 7.14 5.55
N LEU A 72 1.23 6.01 6.25
CA LEU A 72 0.35 5.57 7.34
C LEU A 72 0.28 6.60 8.48
N ARG A 73 1.40 7.29 8.79
CA ARG A 73 1.47 8.25 9.89
C ARG A 73 0.81 9.59 9.58
N ILE A 74 0.81 10.00 8.32
CA ILE A 74 0.22 11.28 7.87
C ILE A 74 -1.24 11.11 7.42
N THR A 75 -1.71 9.88 7.25
CA THR A 75 -3.10 9.58 6.94
C THR A 75 -3.97 9.89 8.15
N PRO A 76 -4.99 10.76 8.04
CA PRO A 76 -5.87 11.07 9.16
C PRO A 76 -6.55 9.79 9.68
N HIS A 77 -6.43 9.53 10.96
CA HIS A 77 -7.21 8.50 11.64
C HIS A 77 -8.65 9.03 11.76
N HIS A 78 -9.56 8.52 10.91
CA HIS A 78 -10.99 8.84 10.94
C HIS A 78 -11.78 7.74 11.63
#